data_AF-A0AAD6PMV4-F1
#
_entry.id   AF-A0AAD6PMV4-F1
#
_cell.length_a   1.000
_cell.length_b   1.000
_cell.length_c   1.000
_cell.angle_alpha   90.00
_cell.angle_beta   90.00
_cell.angle_gamma   90.00
#
_symmetry.space_group_name_H-M   'P 1'
#
loop_
_entity.id
_entity.type
_entity.pdbx_description
1 polymer ?
#
loop_
_entity_poly.entity_id
_entity_poly.type
_entity_poly.pdbx_seq_one_letter_code
_entity_poly.pdbx_strand_id
1 'polypeptide(L)'
;MLCSDGTKKLSFGGSIKDGDLVIVYEKRDVMKAVKVCETSVLQNRFGVFKHSDWIGKPFGSKVLSNKGGFVYLLAPTPELWTLVLSHRTQILYIADISFLITYLEIVPGSLVLESGTGSGSLTTSLARAVAPTGHVYTFDFHQQRAASAREDFQSTGVDSLVTVGVRDIQGEGFPDEYSGLADSVFLDLPQPWLAIPSAGKMLKQDGTLCSFSPCIEQVQRTCEALKSNFRDIRTFEVLLRTFEVHEGKIDSCQGEEGLSVRSPPCKRRHRSSEGSTKQDSSSSPTIKVRSHWLFDIFKTAMSLMKNLHVDSLYIQMFLALVFDRLEKFRRKFCPVACGQQFLFSFRMLGSKCRKTFLCRREKVC
;
A
#
# COMPACT_ATOMS: atom_id res chain seq x y z
N MET A 1 -13.66 6.95 11.51
CA MET A 1 -12.25 6.51 11.36
C MET A 1 -11.27 7.52 11.86
N LEU A 2 -11.50 8.81 11.62
CA LEU A 2 -10.74 9.91 12.20
C LEU A 2 -11.71 10.71 13.07
N CYS A 3 -11.28 11.15 14.25
CA CYS A 3 -12.10 12.05 15.04
C CYS A 3 -11.95 13.43 14.41
N SER A 4 -13.01 13.95 13.78
CA SER A 4 -13.00 15.28 13.12
C SER A 4 -12.89 16.46 14.10
N ASP A 5 -12.71 16.18 15.39
CA ASP A 5 -12.44 17.18 16.41
C ASP A 5 -10.94 17.50 16.39
N GLY A 6 -10.57 18.71 15.96
CA GLY A 6 -9.18 19.19 15.89
C GLY A 6 -8.40 19.19 17.22
N THR A 7 -9.06 18.82 18.32
CA THR A 7 -8.48 18.65 19.67
C THR A 7 -8.44 17.19 20.14
N LYS A 8 -9.10 16.26 19.45
CA LYS A 8 -9.10 14.84 19.84
C LYS A 8 -8.00 14.10 19.10
N LYS A 9 -6.95 13.78 19.86
CA LYS A 9 -5.95 12.75 19.53
C LYS A 9 -6.67 11.55 18.90
N LEU A 10 -6.13 10.96 17.82
CA LEU A 10 -6.66 9.73 17.20
C LEU A 10 -6.76 8.63 18.26
N SER A 11 -7.90 8.55 18.94
CA SER A 11 -8.08 7.70 20.11
C SER A 11 -8.92 6.50 19.70
N PHE A 12 -8.29 5.34 19.63
CA PHE A 12 -8.95 4.04 19.46
C PHE A 12 -9.70 3.57 20.73
N GLY A 13 -9.69 4.36 21.81
CA GLY A 13 -10.23 4.02 23.13
C GLY A 13 -11.71 4.39 23.35
N GLY A 14 -12.52 4.45 22.30
CA GLY A 14 -13.94 4.79 22.39
C GLY A 14 -14.84 3.60 22.74
N SER A 15 -15.93 3.85 23.47
CA SER A 15 -17.09 2.96 23.49
C SER A 15 -17.90 3.13 22.21
N ILE A 16 -18.46 2.04 21.69
CA ILE A 16 -19.36 2.04 20.54
C ILE A 16 -20.62 2.85 20.87
N LYS A 17 -21.01 3.74 19.97
CA LYS A 17 -22.22 4.56 20.09
C LYS A 17 -23.20 4.24 18.98
N ASP A 18 -24.44 4.68 19.18
CA ASP A 18 -25.44 4.64 18.12
C ASP A 18 -25.00 5.50 16.93
N GLY A 19 -25.18 5.00 15.71
CA GLY A 19 -24.73 5.63 14.48
C GLY A 19 -23.28 5.36 14.08
N ASP A 20 -22.45 4.80 14.97
CA ASP A 20 -21.04 4.48 14.65
C ASP A 20 -20.94 3.42 13.55
N LEU A 21 -19.91 3.53 12.72
CA LEU A 21 -19.51 2.46 11.80
C LEU A 21 -18.61 1.46 12.54
N VAL A 22 -18.98 0.19 12.55
CA VAL A 22 -18.24 -0.91 13.20
C VAL A 22 -17.85 -1.97 12.17
N ILE A 23 -16.63 -2.48 12.27
CA ILE A 23 -16.20 -3.64 11.49
C ILE A 23 -16.47 -4.90 12.30
N VAL A 24 -17.46 -5.69 11.86
CA VAL A 24 -17.79 -6.96 12.47
C VAL A 24 -16.86 -8.03 11.90
N TYR A 25 -15.92 -8.48 12.72
CA TYR A 25 -15.00 -9.55 12.39
C TYR A 25 -15.59 -10.89 12.78
N GLU A 26 -15.88 -11.73 11.79
CA GLU A 26 -16.48 -13.05 12.02
C GLU A 26 -15.43 -14.17 11.99
N LYS A 27 -14.56 -14.17 10.99
CA LYS A 27 -13.40 -15.06 10.86
C LYS A 27 -12.34 -14.42 9.97
N ARG A 28 -11.19 -15.10 9.82
CA ARG A 28 -10.18 -14.73 8.82
C ARG A 28 -10.84 -14.57 7.44
N ASP A 29 -10.57 -13.44 6.81
CA ASP A 29 -11.09 -13.02 5.50
C ASP A 29 -12.62 -12.87 5.39
N VAL A 30 -13.38 -12.95 6.50
CA VAL A 30 -14.82 -12.64 6.49
C VAL A 30 -15.14 -11.63 7.57
N MET A 31 -15.36 -10.42 7.09
CA MET A 31 -15.67 -9.22 7.87
C MET A 31 -16.77 -8.45 7.16
N LYS A 32 -17.50 -7.62 7.90
CA LYS A 32 -18.53 -6.72 7.35
C LYS A 32 -18.47 -5.37 8.03
N ALA A 33 -18.65 -4.29 7.27
CA ALA A 33 -18.95 -2.98 7.80
C ALA A 33 -20.45 -2.89 8.15
N VAL A 34 -20.76 -2.46 9.36
CA VAL A 34 -22.13 -2.32 9.86
C VAL A 34 -22.28 -0.99 10.56
N LYS A 35 -23.30 -0.21 10.18
CA LYS A 35 -23.71 0.98 10.92
C LYS A 35 -24.55 0.59 12.12
N VAL A 36 -24.12 0.98 13.30
CA VAL A 36 -24.83 0.71 14.56
C VAL A 36 -26.13 1.53 14.59
N CYS A 37 -27.20 0.86 14.99
CA CYS A 37 -28.53 1.42 15.12
C CYS A 37 -29.23 0.61 16.20
N GLU A 38 -29.62 1.22 17.32
CA GLU A 38 -30.15 0.54 18.52
C GLU A 38 -31.24 -0.51 18.21
N THR A 39 -32.12 -0.21 17.26
CA THR A 39 -33.25 -1.07 16.86
C THR A 39 -32.87 -2.17 15.87
N SER A 40 -31.67 -2.13 15.33
CA SER A 40 -31.21 -3.03 14.27
C SER A 40 -30.54 -4.29 14.82
N VAL A 41 -30.52 -5.31 13.99
CA VAL A 41 -29.99 -6.63 14.31
C VAL A 41 -29.12 -7.11 13.16
N LEU A 42 -27.93 -7.63 13.48
CA LEU A 42 -27.09 -8.34 12.53
C LEU A 42 -27.37 -9.84 12.62
N GLN A 43 -27.77 -10.43 11.50
CA GLN A 43 -27.89 -11.87 11.35
C GLN A 43 -26.80 -12.41 10.43
N ASN A 44 -26.06 -13.41 10.90
CA ASN A 44 -25.09 -14.14 10.12
C ASN A 44 -25.10 -15.63 10.50
N ARG A 45 -24.16 -16.41 9.93
CA ARG A 45 -24.02 -17.84 10.21
C ARG A 45 -23.64 -18.19 11.65
N PHE A 46 -23.12 -17.22 12.41
CA PHE A 46 -22.74 -17.38 13.81
C PHE A 46 -23.87 -17.01 14.79
N GLY A 47 -24.98 -16.48 14.27
CA GLY A 47 -26.21 -16.25 15.03
C GLY A 47 -26.82 -14.87 14.78
N VAL A 48 -27.58 -14.42 15.76
CA VAL A 48 -28.30 -13.15 15.76
C VAL A 48 -27.69 -12.27 16.83
N PHE A 49 -27.32 -11.04 16.46
CA PHE A 49 -26.64 -10.07 17.30
C PHE A 49 -27.41 -8.75 17.29
N LYS A 50 -27.98 -8.34 18.42
CA LYS A 50 -28.69 -7.07 18.54
C LYS A 50 -27.69 -5.94 18.70
N HIS A 51 -27.88 -4.84 17.97
CA HIS A 51 -26.98 -3.68 18.06
C HIS A 51 -27.08 -2.98 19.43
N SER A 52 -28.24 -3.05 20.10
CA SER A 52 -28.41 -2.59 21.48
C SER A 52 -27.37 -3.18 22.44
N ASP A 53 -26.92 -4.42 22.19
CA ASP A 53 -25.96 -5.13 23.05
C ASP A 53 -24.50 -4.71 22.75
N TRP A 54 -24.30 -3.87 21.73
CA TRP A 54 -22.99 -3.38 21.29
C TRP A 54 -22.73 -1.99 21.85
N ILE A 55 -23.77 -1.15 21.91
CA ILE A 55 -23.69 0.23 22.40
C ILE A 55 -23.13 0.24 23.84
N GLY A 56 -22.17 1.12 24.10
CA GLY A 56 -21.47 1.24 25.37
C GLY A 56 -20.29 0.28 25.53
N LYS A 57 -20.16 -0.77 24.70
CA LYS A 57 -18.99 -1.67 24.76
C LYS A 57 -17.77 -1.03 24.10
N PRO A 58 -16.56 -1.32 24.58
CA PRO A 58 -15.34 -0.86 23.90
C PRO A 58 -15.15 -1.59 22.56
N PHE A 59 -14.53 -0.92 21.60
CA PHE A 59 -14.03 -1.60 20.40
C PHE A 59 -13.05 -2.72 20.78
N GLY A 60 -13.03 -3.79 19.97
CA GLY A 60 -12.35 -5.06 20.25
C GLY A 60 -13.19 -6.06 21.06
N SER A 61 -14.37 -5.68 21.54
CA SER A 61 -15.22 -6.57 22.33
C SER A 61 -15.67 -7.81 21.55
N LYS A 62 -15.63 -8.96 22.23
CA LYS A 62 -16.27 -10.21 21.78
C LYS A 62 -17.75 -10.19 22.16
N VAL A 63 -18.63 -10.39 21.19
CA VAL A 63 -20.07 -10.50 21.42
C VAL A 63 -20.53 -11.91 21.09
N LEU A 64 -21.28 -12.51 22.00
CA LEU A 64 -21.84 -13.86 21.86
C LEU A 64 -23.24 -13.79 21.27
N SER A 65 -23.60 -14.79 20.46
CA SER A 65 -24.96 -15.02 20.02
C SER A 65 -25.66 -15.99 20.96
N ASN A 66 -27.00 -16.00 20.94
CA ASN A 66 -27.81 -16.95 21.70
C ASN A 66 -27.55 -18.42 21.31
N LYS A 67 -26.91 -18.67 20.17
CA LYS A 67 -26.59 -20.02 19.65
C LYS A 67 -25.13 -20.43 19.91
N GLY A 68 -24.39 -19.67 20.73
CA GLY A 68 -23.01 -19.96 21.11
C GLY A 68 -21.93 -19.50 20.12
N GLY A 69 -22.30 -18.94 18.97
CA GLY A 69 -21.35 -18.29 18.05
C GLY A 69 -20.92 -16.92 18.57
N PHE A 70 -19.86 -16.34 17.99
CA PHE A 70 -19.36 -15.03 18.41
C PHE A 70 -18.82 -14.22 17.23
N VAL A 71 -18.75 -12.90 17.44
CA VAL A 71 -18.08 -11.94 16.56
C VAL A 71 -17.23 -10.97 17.39
N TYR A 72 -16.24 -10.34 16.76
CA TYR A 72 -15.51 -9.22 17.36
C TYR A 72 -15.94 -7.91 16.70
N LEU A 73 -16.10 -6.86 17.51
CA LEU A 73 -16.49 -5.52 17.06
C LEU A 73 -15.27 -4.63 16.96
N LEU A 74 -14.69 -4.49 15.77
CA LEU A 74 -13.46 -3.74 15.56
C LEU A 74 -13.74 -2.28 15.17
N ALA A 75 -12.86 -1.39 15.62
CA ALA A 75 -12.87 0.00 15.16
C ALA A 75 -12.54 0.04 13.65
N PRO A 76 -13.20 0.89 12.86
CA PRO A 76 -12.91 1.01 11.45
C PRO A 76 -11.52 1.62 11.25
N THR A 77 -10.68 0.94 10.47
CA THR A 77 -9.41 1.46 9.95
C THR A 77 -9.38 1.36 8.43
N PRO A 78 -8.62 2.20 7.72
CA PRO A 78 -8.47 2.10 6.27
C PRO A 78 -8.11 0.68 5.79
N GLU A 79 -7.24 -0.04 6.50
CA GLU A 79 -6.88 -1.44 6.18
C GLU A 79 -8.09 -2.38 6.23
N LEU A 80 -8.89 -2.28 7.30
CA LEU A 80 -10.08 -3.12 7.47
C LEU A 80 -11.16 -2.72 6.46
N TRP A 81 -11.30 -1.43 6.17
CA TRP A 81 -12.23 -0.92 5.19
C TRP A 81 -11.92 -1.39 3.78
N THR A 82 -10.64 -1.37 3.38
CA THR A 82 -10.19 -1.98 2.11
C THR A 82 -10.68 -3.42 1.92
N LEU A 83 -10.87 -4.17 3.02
CA LEU A 83 -11.34 -5.56 2.97
C LEU A 83 -12.87 -5.72 2.98
N VAL A 84 -13.63 -4.69 3.35
CA VAL A 84 -15.10 -4.78 3.49
C VAL A 84 -15.88 -3.82 2.61
N LEU A 85 -15.22 -2.85 1.98
CA LEU A 85 -15.87 -1.86 1.13
C LEU A 85 -16.55 -2.53 -0.08
N SER A 86 -17.60 -1.89 -0.59
CA SER A 86 -18.29 -2.38 -1.79
C SER A 86 -17.45 -2.09 -3.03
N HIS A 87 -16.97 -3.14 -3.69
CA HIS A 87 -16.19 -3.01 -4.92
C HIS A 87 -17.07 -2.51 -6.07
N ARG A 88 -16.80 -1.29 -6.52
CA ARG A 88 -17.36 -0.71 -7.76
C ARG A 88 -16.37 -0.79 -8.92
N THR A 89 -15.09 -0.88 -8.58
CA THR A 89 -13.94 -0.93 -9.49
C THR A 89 -12.90 -1.90 -8.93
N GLN A 90 -11.87 -2.18 -9.71
CA GLN A 90 -10.63 -2.68 -9.14
C GLN A 90 -10.10 -1.67 -8.11
N ILE A 91 -9.48 -2.17 -7.04
CA ILE A 91 -8.94 -1.35 -5.96
C ILE A 91 -7.47 -1.66 -5.71
N LEU A 92 -6.78 -0.70 -5.11
CA LEU A 92 -5.49 -0.95 -4.46
C LEU A 92 -5.67 -1.57 -3.08
N TYR A 93 -4.76 -2.48 -2.74
CA TYR A 93 -4.68 -3.13 -1.44
C TYR A 93 -3.52 -2.59 -0.62
N ILE A 94 -3.46 -3.01 0.65
CA ILE A 94 -2.56 -2.41 1.65
C ILE A 94 -1.07 -2.41 1.27
N ALA A 95 -0.58 -3.44 0.58
CA ALA A 95 0.83 -3.50 0.17
C ALA A 95 1.17 -2.32 -0.75
N ASP A 96 0.35 -2.11 -1.76
CA ASP A 96 0.49 -1.07 -2.76
C ASP A 96 0.26 0.31 -2.17
N ILE A 97 -0.82 0.46 -1.38
CA ILE A 97 -1.17 1.71 -0.70
C ILE A 97 -0.04 2.15 0.24
N SER A 98 0.51 1.25 1.05
CA SER A 98 1.58 1.58 2.00
C SER A 98 2.87 2.00 1.29
N PHE A 99 3.21 1.33 0.19
CA PHE A 99 4.35 1.66 -0.65
C PHE A 99 4.16 3.04 -1.30
N LEU A 100 2.98 3.28 -1.89
CA LEU A 100 2.60 4.53 -2.52
C LEU A 100 2.65 5.72 -1.56
N ILE A 101 2.03 5.61 -0.39
CA ILE A 101 2.02 6.69 0.63
C ILE A 101 3.45 7.09 0.98
N THR A 102 4.33 6.10 1.14
CA THR A 102 5.75 6.33 1.47
C THR A 102 6.48 7.02 0.33
N TYR A 103 6.31 6.54 -0.91
CA TYR A 103 7.04 7.06 -2.06
C TYR A 103 6.51 8.39 -2.60
N LEU A 104 5.22 8.69 -2.41
CA LEU A 104 4.67 10.02 -2.67
C LEU A 104 5.04 11.03 -1.57
N GLU A 105 5.79 10.61 -0.55
CA GLU A 105 6.26 11.45 0.56
C GLU A 105 5.09 12.13 1.30
N ILE A 106 3.96 11.42 1.39
CA ILE A 106 2.73 11.97 1.98
C ILE A 106 2.91 12.04 3.50
N VAL A 107 2.69 13.23 4.03
CA VAL A 107 2.81 13.54 5.45
C VAL A 107 1.58 14.33 5.92
N PRO A 108 1.34 14.42 7.24
CA PRO A 108 0.30 15.30 7.77
C PRO A 108 0.44 16.73 7.21
N GLY A 109 -0.65 17.27 6.65
CA GLY A 109 -0.64 18.57 5.99
C GLY A 109 -0.49 18.55 4.47
N SER A 110 -0.16 17.40 3.85
CA SER A 110 -0.05 17.31 2.39
C SER A 110 -1.38 17.56 1.68
N LEU A 111 -1.33 18.28 0.55
CA LEU A 111 -2.41 18.37 -0.42
C LEU A 111 -2.18 17.33 -1.51
N VAL A 112 -3.11 16.38 -1.63
CA VAL A 112 -3.01 15.28 -2.58
C VAL A 112 -4.12 15.40 -3.63
N LEU A 113 -3.74 15.32 -4.91
CA LEU A 113 -4.72 15.15 -5.99
C LEU A 113 -4.76 13.68 -6.40
N GLU A 114 -5.95 13.11 -6.48
CA GLU A 114 -6.20 11.73 -6.88
C GLU A 114 -7.13 11.73 -8.11
N SER A 115 -6.81 10.93 -9.13
CA SER A 115 -7.75 10.68 -10.21
C SER A 115 -7.88 9.20 -10.48
N GLY A 116 -9.14 8.77 -10.47
CA GLY A 116 -9.55 7.39 -10.25
C GLY A 116 -10.09 7.19 -8.83
N THR A 117 -11.14 7.93 -8.41
CA THR A 117 -11.72 7.73 -7.06
C THR A 117 -12.18 6.27 -6.88
N GLY A 118 -12.83 5.70 -7.90
CA GLY A 118 -13.22 4.30 -7.95
C GLY A 118 -14.05 3.87 -6.74
N SER A 119 -13.51 2.96 -5.94
CA SER A 119 -14.16 2.46 -4.73
C SER A 119 -13.67 3.10 -3.43
N GLY A 120 -12.75 4.09 -3.50
CA GLY A 120 -12.29 4.86 -2.33
C GLY A 120 -11.32 4.15 -1.37
N SER A 121 -10.75 3.01 -1.79
CA SER A 121 -9.77 2.26 -0.97
C SER A 121 -8.51 3.09 -0.68
N LEU A 122 -7.89 3.65 -1.72
CA LEU A 122 -6.73 4.51 -1.60
C LEU A 122 -7.09 5.82 -0.88
N THR A 123 -8.15 6.50 -1.32
CA THR A 123 -8.61 7.77 -0.76
C THR A 123 -8.76 7.74 0.75
N THR A 124 -9.33 6.67 1.32
CA THR A 124 -9.51 6.53 2.78
C THR A 124 -8.17 6.44 3.51
N SER A 125 -7.16 5.80 2.89
CA SER A 125 -5.80 5.71 3.42
C SER A 125 -5.03 7.02 3.28
N LEU A 126 -5.23 7.74 2.17
CA LEU A 126 -4.70 9.09 1.94
C LEU A 126 -5.26 10.07 2.97
N ALA A 127 -6.57 10.05 3.22
CA ALA A 127 -7.22 10.91 4.22
C ALA A 127 -6.58 10.77 5.61
N ARG A 128 -6.29 9.52 6.02
CA ARG A 128 -5.56 9.28 7.28
C ARG A 128 -4.13 9.82 7.24
N ALA A 129 -3.42 9.70 6.11
CA ALA A 129 -2.03 10.13 5.99
C ALA A 129 -1.89 11.67 6.01
N VAL A 130 -2.84 12.39 5.40
CA VAL A 130 -2.82 13.86 5.34
C VAL A 130 -3.39 14.54 6.58
N ALA A 131 -4.17 13.82 7.39
CA ALA A 131 -4.76 14.34 8.63
C ALA A 131 -3.69 14.89 9.61
N PRO A 132 -4.01 15.93 10.41
CA PRO A 132 -5.31 16.62 10.50
C PRO A 132 -5.43 17.87 9.62
N THR A 133 -4.34 18.35 9.02
CA THR A 133 -4.30 19.67 8.36
C THR A 133 -4.19 19.60 6.84
N GLY A 134 -4.00 18.42 6.25
CA GLY A 134 -3.93 18.23 4.81
C GLY A 134 -5.28 17.90 4.20
N HIS A 135 -5.32 17.69 2.88
CA HIS A 135 -6.56 17.46 2.16
C HIS A 135 -6.35 16.60 0.92
N VAL A 136 -7.34 15.75 0.60
CA VAL A 136 -7.36 14.92 -0.60
C VAL A 136 -8.46 15.43 -1.53
N TYR A 137 -8.08 15.83 -2.74
CA TYR A 137 -9.04 16.13 -3.81
C TYR A 137 -9.02 14.99 -4.80
N THR A 138 -10.12 14.22 -4.82
CA THR A 138 -10.26 13.05 -5.69
C THR A 138 -11.28 13.28 -6.79
N PHE A 139 -11.01 12.78 -7.99
CA PHE A 139 -11.86 12.95 -9.15
C PHE A 139 -12.26 11.59 -9.76
N ASP A 140 -13.53 11.46 -10.13
CA ASP A 140 -14.05 10.35 -10.95
C ASP A 140 -14.90 10.93 -12.07
N PHE A 141 -14.74 10.46 -13.30
CA PHE A 141 -15.54 10.92 -14.42
C PHE A 141 -16.99 10.44 -14.34
N HIS A 142 -17.26 9.38 -13.58
CA HIS A 142 -18.59 8.77 -13.49
C HIS A 142 -19.36 9.25 -12.26
N GLN A 143 -20.39 10.05 -12.50
CA GLN A 143 -21.19 10.71 -11.46
C GLN A 143 -21.71 9.75 -10.37
N GLN A 144 -22.22 8.56 -10.73
CA GLN A 144 -22.74 7.61 -9.75
C GLN A 144 -21.66 7.05 -8.81
N ARG A 145 -20.43 6.83 -9.32
CA ARG A 145 -19.31 6.36 -8.49
C ARG A 145 -18.84 7.45 -7.55
N ALA A 146 -18.74 8.68 -8.05
CA ALA A 146 -18.42 9.83 -7.22
C ALA A 146 -19.47 10.06 -6.11
N ALA A 147 -20.76 9.92 -6.41
CA ALA A 147 -21.82 10.02 -5.41
C ALA A 147 -21.70 8.92 -4.34
N SER A 148 -21.54 7.67 -4.75
CA SER A 148 -21.34 6.54 -3.82
C SER A 148 -20.10 6.73 -2.94
N ALA A 149 -19.00 7.22 -3.51
CA ALA A 149 -17.78 7.49 -2.76
C ALA A 149 -17.98 8.60 -1.70
N ARG A 150 -18.76 9.65 -2.00
CA ARG A 150 -19.10 10.68 -1.00
C ARG A 150 -19.85 10.11 0.19
N GLU A 151 -20.83 9.24 -0.06
CA GLU A 151 -21.58 8.55 1.00
C GLU A 151 -20.65 7.65 1.84
N ASP A 152 -19.75 6.91 1.19
CA ASP A 152 -18.74 6.10 1.88
C ASP A 152 -17.82 6.96 2.76
N PHE A 153 -17.34 8.12 2.28
CA PHE A 153 -16.47 9.02 3.04
C PHE A 153 -17.19 9.68 4.23
N GLN A 154 -18.47 10.02 4.08
CA GLN A 154 -19.29 10.47 5.20
C GLN A 154 -19.48 9.36 6.23
N SER A 155 -19.76 8.13 5.79
CA SER A 155 -19.98 7.00 6.69
C SER A 155 -18.71 6.60 7.47
N THR A 156 -17.54 6.74 6.84
CA THR A 156 -16.23 6.46 7.46
C THR A 156 -15.71 7.64 8.29
N GLY A 157 -16.32 8.83 8.15
CA GLY A 157 -15.96 10.06 8.88
C GLY A 157 -14.63 10.65 8.41
N VAL A 158 -14.36 10.59 7.10
CA VAL A 158 -13.17 11.20 6.47
C VAL A 158 -13.54 12.32 5.49
N ASP A 159 -14.83 12.63 5.36
CA ASP A 159 -15.40 13.65 4.48
C ASP A 159 -14.82 15.06 4.72
N SER A 160 -14.45 15.39 5.96
CA SER A 160 -13.78 16.66 6.28
C SER A 160 -12.41 16.84 5.63
N LEU A 161 -11.73 15.75 5.27
CA LEU A 161 -10.38 15.75 4.67
C LEU A 161 -10.40 15.39 3.17
N VAL A 162 -11.58 15.09 2.61
CA VAL A 162 -11.72 14.56 1.25
C VAL A 162 -12.78 15.34 0.50
N THR A 163 -12.41 15.88 -0.66
CA THR A 163 -13.37 16.48 -1.61
C THR A 163 -13.43 15.65 -2.88
N VAL A 164 -14.65 15.24 -3.25
CA VAL A 164 -14.89 14.41 -4.44
C VAL A 164 -15.46 15.26 -5.58
N GLY A 165 -14.72 15.39 -6.66
CA GLY A 165 -15.14 16.04 -7.91
C GLY A 165 -15.62 15.04 -8.96
N VAL A 166 -16.56 15.47 -9.83
CA VAL A 166 -16.92 14.74 -11.05
C VAL A 166 -16.23 15.41 -12.23
N ARG A 167 -15.23 14.76 -12.82
CA ARG A 167 -14.45 15.34 -13.92
C ARG A 167 -13.69 14.28 -14.70
N ASP A 168 -13.63 14.43 -16.01
CA ASP A 168 -12.70 13.66 -16.84
C ASP A 168 -11.32 14.32 -16.84
N ILE A 169 -10.44 13.83 -15.96
CA ILE A 169 -9.07 14.35 -15.85
C ILE A 169 -8.23 14.03 -17.09
N GLN A 170 -8.55 13.00 -17.87
CA GLN A 170 -7.80 12.70 -19.09
C GLN A 170 -8.09 13.70 -20.21
N GLY A 171 -9.36 14.12 -20.34
CA GLY A 171 -9.78 15.07 -21.37
C GLY A 171 -9.66 16.53 -20.93
N GLU A 172 -10.06 16.85 -19.71
CA GLU A 172 -10.19 18.23 -19.20
C GLU A 172 -9.06 18.65 -18.25
N GLY A 173 -8.19 17.71 -17.84
CA GLY A 173 -7.19 17.93 -16.82
C GLY A 173 -7.77 18.17 -15.42
N PHE A 174 -6.89 18.38 -14.44
CA PHE A 174 -7.25 18.88 -13.12
C PHE A 174 -7.73 20.34 -13.17
N PRO A 175 -8.61 20.76 -12.26
CA PRO A 175 -9.05 22.16 -12.18
C PRO A 175 -7.88 23.12 -11.91
N ASP A 176 -7.85 24.25 -12.63
CA ASP A 176 -6.75 25.23 -12.55
C ASP A 176 -6.59 25.88 -11.16
N GLU A 177 -7.61 25.79 -10.31
CA GLU A 177 -7.56 26.26 -8.91
C GLU A 177 -6.48 25.55 -8.07
N TYR A 178 -6.05 24.35 -8.47
CA TYR A 178 -4.98 23.59 -7.79
C TYR A 178 -3.59 23.80 -8.39
N SER A 179 -3.44 24.72 -9.35
CA SER A 179 -2.16 24.97 -10.04
C SER A 179 -1.06 25.38 -9.07
N GLY A 180 0.03 24.61 -9.03
CA GLY A 180 1.16 24.81 -8.11
C GLY A 180 0.86 24.58 -6.63
N LEU A 181 -0.25 23.93 -6.27
CA LEU A 181 -0.65 23.72 -4.86
C LEU A 181 -0.51 22.27 -4.37
N ALA A 182 -0.43 21.28 -5.26
CA ALA A 182 -0.39 19.87 -4.87
C ALA A 182 1.02 19.43 -4.45
N ASP A 183 1.13 18.75 -3.31
CA ASP A 183 2.37 18.11 -2.88
C ASP A 183 2.60 16.80 -3.64
N SER A 184 1.51 16.08 -3.93
CA SER A 184 1.56 14.84 -4.70
C SER A 184 0.32 14.64 -5.57
N VAL A 185 0.49 13.95 -6.70
CA VAL A 185 -0.59 13.54 -7.59
C VAL A 185 -0.56 12.02 -7.77
N PHE A 186 -1.72 11.38 -7.65
CA PHE A 186 -1.91 9.96 -7.96
C PHE A 186 -2.90 9.76 -9.11
N LEU A 187 -2.53 8.89 -10.06
CA LEU A 187 -3.34 8.57 -11.25
C LEU A 187 -3.60 7.06 -11.33
N ASP A 188 -4.85 6.64 -11.22
CA ASP A 188 -5.36 5.32 -11.57
C ASP A 188 -6.37 5.45 -12.70
N LEU A 189 -5.84 5.57 -13.92
CA LEU A 189 -6.58 5.90 -15.13
C LEU A 189 -6.21 4.93 -16.26
N PRO A 190 -7.10 4.65 -17.22
CA PRO A 190 -6.76 3.81 -18.38
C PRO A 190 -5.71 4.45 -19.30
N GLN A 191 -5.64 5.78 -19.38
CA GLN A 191 -4.64 6.50 -20.19
C GLN A 191 -3.99 7.65 -19.39
N PRO A 192 -3.14 7.33 -18.40
CA PRO A 192 -2.58 8.34 -17.49
C PRO A 192 -1.63 9.32 -18.18
N TRP A 193 -1.01 8.93 -19.31
CA TRP A 193 -0.17 9.82 -20.13
C TRP A 193 -0.89 11.07 -20.64
N LEU A 194 -2.22 11.04 -20.78
CA LEU A 194 -3.00 12.23 -21.17
C LEU A 194 -3.14 13.23 -20.02
N ALA A 195 -3.16 12.75 -18.77
CA ALA A 195 -3.30 13.58 -17.58
C ALA A 195 -1.96 14.18 -17.11
N ILE A 196 -0.82 13.61 -17.51
CA ILE A 196 0.52 14.05 -17.07
C ILE A 196 0.80 15.55 -17.30
N PRO A 197 0.50 16.15 -18.47
CA PRO A 197 0.70 17.59 -18.68
C PRO A 197 -0.11 18.45 -17.71
N SER A 198 -1.32 18.03 -17.34
CA SER A 198 -2.14 18.74 -16.35
C SER A 198 -1.61 18.51 -14.94
N ALA A 199 -1.29 17.27 -14.58
CA ALA A 199 -0.72 16.92 -13.27
C ALA A 199 0.57 17.70 -12.98
N GLY A 200 1.45 17.85 -13.97
CA GLY A 200 2.67 18.64 -13.84
C GLY A 200 2.44 20.13 -13.54
N LYS A 201 1.31 20.70 -13.97
CA LYS A 201 0.93 22.09 -13.63
C LYS A 201 0.43 22.21 -12.19
N MET A 202 -0.20 21.16 -11.67
CA MET A 202 -0.81 21.18 -10.33
C MET A 202 0.25 21.05 -9.22
N LEU A 203 1.35 20.36 -9.51
CA LEU A 203 2.38 20.10 -8.52
C LEU A 203 3.13 21.37 -8.12
N LYS A 204 3.38 21.49 -6.81
CA LYS A 204 4.39 22.40 -6.24
C LYS A 204 5.76 22.09 -6.82
N GLN A 205 6.70 23.01 -6.61
CA GLN A 205 8.11 22.71 -6.83
C GLN A 205 8.51 21.50 -5.96
N ASP A 206 9.15 20.51 -6.59
CA ASP A 206 9.53 19.22 -5.98
C ASP A 206 8.38 18.29 -5.57
N GLY A 207 7.17 18.49 -6.11
CA GLY A 207 6.03 17.58 -5.89
C GLY A 207 6.19 16.21 -6.55
N THR A 208 5.52 15.18 -6.01
CA THR A 208 5.65 13.79 -6.47
C THR A 208 4.46 13.35 -7.34
N LEU A 209 4.67 12.42 -8.28
CA LEU A 209 3.60 11.89 -9.14
C LEU A 209 3.68 10.38 -9.22
N CYS A 210 2.58 9.68 -8.98
CA CYS A 210 2.50 8.24 -9.13
C CYS A 210 1.38 7.89 -10.11
N SER A 211 1.66 6.95 -11.00
CA SER A 211 0.69 6.37 -11.92
C SER A 211 0.57 4.87 -11.65
N PHE A 212 -0.64 4.37 -11.58
CA PHE A 212 -0.91 2.94 -11.50
C PHE A 212 -1.34 2.42 -12.88
N SER A 213 -0.76 1.30 -13.32
CA SER A 213 -1.03 0.76 -14.66
C SER A 213 -0.85 -0.76 -14.68
N PRO A 214 -1.90 -1.54 -15.02
CA PRO A 214 -1.79 -2.99 -15.08
C PRO A 214 -0.93 -3.51 -16.23
N CYS A 215 -0.85 -2.77 -17.34
CA CYS A 215 -0.17 -3.21 -18.55
C CYS A 215 1.15 -2.48 -18.77
N ILE A 216 2.19 -3.19 -19.20
CA ILE A 216 3.52 -2.61 -19.43
C ILE A 216 3.53 -1.59 -20.58
N GLU A 217 2.61 -1.71 -21.54
CA GLU A 217 2.44 -0.77 -22.63
C GLU A 217 1.91 0.58 -22.14
N GLN A 218 1.08 0.56 -21.08
CA GLN A 218 0.62 1.78 -20.42
C GLN A 218 1.77 2.46 -19.67
N VAL A 219 2.58 1.67 -18.95
CA VAL A 219 3.81 2.12 -18.28
C VAL A 219 4.74 2.81 -19.28
N GLN A 220 5.03 2.17 -20.41
CA GLN A 220 5.89 2.71 -21.47
C GLN A 220 5.43 4.09 -21.96
N ARG A 221 4.14 4.24 -22.26
CA ARG A 221 3.56 5.52 -22.72
C ARG A 221 3.61 6.60 -21.65
N THR A 222 3.36 6.22 -20.40
CA THR A 222 3.42 7.11 -19.23
C THR A 222 4.83 7.62 -19.03
N CYS A 223 5.82 6.73 -19.04
CA CYS A 223 7.23 7.08 -18.95
C CYS A 223 7.66 8.02 -20.08
N GLU A 224 7.20 7.81 -21.31
CA GLU A 224 7.49 8.71 -22.43
C GLU A 224 6.95 10.12 -22.20
N ALA A 225 5.69 10.24 -21.76
CA ALA A 225 5.10 11.53 -21.42
C ALA A 225 5.84 12.25 -20.28
N LEU A 226 6.33 11.50 -19.29
CA LEU A 226 7.05 12.04 -18.14
C LEU A 226 8.43 12.59 -18.48
N LYS A 227 9.15 12.01 -19.46
CA LYS A 227 10.51 12.44 -19.84
C LYS A 227 10.63 13.94 -20.14
N SER A 228 9.54 14.54 -20.61
CA SER A 228 9.47 15.96 -20.97
C SER A 228 9.71 16.90 -19.78
N ASN A 229 9.08 16.63 -18.63
CA ASN A 229 9.00 17.58 -17.51
C ASN A 229 9.33 16.98 -16.14
N PHE A 230 9.49 15.65 -16.06
CA PHE A 230 9.76 14.93 -14.82
C PHE A 230 11.18 14.36 -14.82
N ARG A 231 11.69 14.10 -13.62
CA ARG A 231 13.00 13.51 -13.36
C ARG A 231 12.82 12.27 -12.48
N ASP A 232 13.91 11.54 -12.21
CA ASP A 232 13.92 10.34 -11.35
C ASP A 232 12.76 9.36 -11.60
N ILE A 233 12.53 9.03 -12.87
CA ILE A 233 11.45 8.15 -13.32
C ILE A 233 11.80 6.71 -12.93
N ARG A 234 10.96 6.07 -12.11
CA ARG A 234 11.16 4.69 -11.64
C ARG A 234 9.86 3.88 -11.74
N THR A 235 10.01 2.59 -11.97
CA THR A 235 8.92 1.61 -12.08
C THR A 235 9.15 0.54 -11.02
N PHE A 236 8.10 0.16 -10.31
CA PHE A 236 8.16 -0.81 -9.22
C PHE A 236 7.04 -1.85 -9.35
N GLU A 237 7.23 -3.00 -8.72
CA GLU A 237 6.17 -3.99 -8.52
C GLU A 237 6.25 -4.48 -7.08
N VAL A 238 5.10 -4.56 -6.40
CA VAL A 238 5.01 -5.00 -5.02
C VAL A 238 4.24 -6.32 -4.95
N LEU A 239 4.89 -7.39 -4.50
CA LEU A 239 4.30 -8.73 -4.40
C LEU A 239 4.12 -9.14 -2.93
N LEU A 240 2.89 -9.05 -2.42
CA LEU A 240 2.55 -9.47 -1.06
C LEU A 240 2.30 -10.98 -0.96
N ARG A 241 3.05 -11.67 -0.09
CA ARG A 241 2.83 -13.07 0.27
C ARG A 241 2.44 -13.21 1.74
N THR A 242 1.37 -13.95 1.99
CA THR A 242 0.88 -14.28 3.34
C THR A 242 1.17 -15.74 3.64
N PHE A 243 1.71 -16.03 4.82
CA PHE A 243 1.98 -17.40 5.26
C PHE A 243 0.96 -17.83 6.32
N GLU A 244 0.52 -19.07 6.25
CA GLU A 244 -0.20 -19.72 7.34
C GLU A 244 0.79 -20.57 8.14
N VAL A 245 0.73 -20.47 9.45
CA VAL A 245 1.62 -21.20 10.35
C VAL A 245 0.89 -22.46 10.80
N HIS A 246 1.47 -23.61 10.53
CA HIS A 246 0.96 -24.94 10.90
C HIS A 246 2.06 -25.71 11.62
N GLU A 247 1.68 -26.47 12.65
CA GLU A 247 2.59 -27.42 13.30
C GLU A 247 2.63 -28.72 12.49
N GLY A 248 3.81 -29.07 11.98
CA GLY A 248 4.04 -30.36 11.33
C GLY A 248 4.69 -31.34 12.30
N LYS A 249 4.16 -32.56 12.41
CA LYS A 249 4.91 -33.66 13.03
C LYS A 249 5.97 -34.11 12.04
N ILE A 250 7.23 -34.10 12.48
CA ILE A 250 8.32 -34.72 11.74
C ILE A 250 8.31 -36.19 12.15
N ASP A 251 7.81 -37.06 11.27
CA ASP A 251 7.92 -38.49 11.49
C ASP A 251 9.40 -38.87 11.41
N SER A 252 9.98 -39.27 12.54
CA SER A 252 11.32 -39.85 12.58
C SER A 252 11.28 -41.18 11.82
N CYS A 253 11.99 -41.28 10.70
CA CYS A 253 12.25 -42.55 10.05
C CYS A 253 12.92 -43.49 11.07
N GLN A 254 12.16 -44.42 11.64
CA GLN A 254 12.76 -45.56 12.33
C GLN A 254 13.48 -46.37 11.25
N GLY A 255 14.81 -46.30 11.27
CA GLY A 255 15.63 -47.21 10.49
C GLY A 255 15.41 -48.61 11.02
N GLU A 256 14.68 -49.44 10.28
CA GLU A 256 14.74 -50.88 10.48
C GLU A 256 16.06 -51.38 9.88
N GLU A 257 17.07 -51.54 10.74
CA GLU A 257 18.10 -52.55 10.50
C GLU A 257 17.44 -53.93 10.62
N GLY A 258 17.13 -54.54 9.48
CA GLY A 258 16.61 -55.90 9.41
C GLY A 258 16.64 -56.46 7.99
N LEU A 259 17.69 -57.22 7.68
CA LEU A 259 17.82 -57.99 6.43
C LEU A 259 16.62 -58.94 6.21
N SER A 260 16.00 -58.90 5.03
CA SER A 260 16.21 -59.92 3.98
C SER A 260 15.06 -60.07 2.96
N VAL A 261 15.48 -60.38 1.73
CA VAL A 261 14.77 -61.00 0.58
C VAL A 261 13.74 -60.17 -0.19
N ARG A 262 14.22 -59.61 -1.31
CA ARG A 262 13.42 -59.17 -2.47
C ARG A 262 12.59 -60.33 -3.03
N SER A 263 11.30 -60.08 -3.28
CA SER A 263 10.46 -60.89 -4.18
C SER A 263 9.91 -60.00 -5.33
N PRO A 264 9.74 -60.54 -6.56
CA PRO A 264 9.56 -59.73 -7.77
C PRO A 264 8.10 -59.27 -7.98
N PRO A 265 7.83 -58.30 -8.87
CA PRO A 265 6.56 -57.58 -8.90
C PRO A 265 5.45 -58.42 -9.54
N CYS A 266 4.46 -58.81 -8.76
CA CYS A 266 3.25 -59.44 -9.26
C CYS A 266 2.19 -58.38 -9.59
N LYS A 267 1.73 -58.38 -10.85
CA LYS A 267 0.66 -57.52 -11.40
C LYS A 267 -0.59 -57.58 -10.51
N ARG A 268 -0.97 -56.45 -9.89
CA ARG A 268 -2.22 -56.34 -9.14
C ARG A 268 -3.42 -56.13 -10.08
N ARG A 269 -4.20 -57.19 -10.22
CA ARG A 269 -5.60 -57.19 -10.68
C ARG A 269 -6.45 -56.30 -9.76
N HIS A 270 -7.36 -55.54 -10.36
CA HIS A 270 -8.44 -54.81 -9.68
C HIS A 270 -9.23 -55.74 -8.75
N ARG A 271 -9.36 -55.38 -7.47
CA ARG A 271 -10.53 -55.67 -6.64
C ARG A 271 -10.67 -54.62 -5.54
N SER A 272 -11.92 -54.18 -5.43
CA SER A 272 -12.51 -53.16 -4.57
C SER A 272 -12.57 -53.58 -3.10
N SER A 273 -12.30 -52.60 -2.21
CA SER A 273 -13.02 -52.27 -0.97
C SER A 273 -12.06 -51.85 0.15
N GLU A 274 -12.36 -50.68 0.70
CA GLU A 274 -11.96 -50.14 2.02
C GLU A 274 -10.46 -49.95 2.31
N GLY A 275 -10.02 -48.69 2.22
CA GLY A 275 -8.65 -48.27 2.52
C GLY A 275 -8.60 -46.88 3.14
N SER A 276 -8.12 -46.86 4.38
CA SER A 276 -7.72 -45.72 5.21
C SER A 276 -7.15 -44.53 4.43
N THR A 277 -7.64 -43.34 4.75
CA THR A 277 -7.13 -42.05 4.26
C THR A 277 -5.73 -41.82 4.83
N LYS A 278 -4.69 -42.20 4.09
CA LYS A 278 -3.35 -41.61 4.28
C LYS A 278 -3.40 -40.20 3.68
N GLN A 279 -3.45 -39.19 4.54
CA GLN A 279 -3.22 -37.81 4.12
C GLN A 279 -1.72 -37.62 3.95
N ASP A 280 -1.25 -37.61 2.70
CA ASP A 280 0.06 -37.08 2.36
C ASP A 280 0.04 -35.56 2.61
N SER A 281 0.56 -35.12 3.76
CA SER A 281 0.77 -33.70 4.04
C SER A 281 2.03 -33.22 3.33
N SER A 282 1.95 -33.09 2.00
CA SER A 282 2.86 -32.20 1.28
C SER A 282 2.41 -30.77 1.58
N SER A 283 3.30 -29.97 2.19
CA SER A 283 3.10 -28.54 2.41
C SER A 283 3.07 -27.83 1.07
N SER A 284 1.92 -27.87 0.42
CA SER A 284 1.65 -27.12 -0.79
C SER A 284 1.36 -25.69 -0.35
N PRO A 285 2.14 -24.68 -0.80
CA PRO A 285 1.72 -23.31 -0.62
C PRO A 285 0.34 -23.18 -1.24
N THR A 286 -0.64 -22.62 -0.53
CA THR A 286 -1.90 -22.23 -1.14
C THR A 286 -1.59 -21.05 -2.08
N ILE A 287 -1.05 -21.35 -3.26
CA ILE A 287 -0.91 -20.40 -4.35
C ILE A 287 -2.33 -20.21 -4.87
N LYS A 288 -3.06 -19.26 -4.28
CA LYS A 288 -4.08 -18.58 -5.06
C LYS A 288 -3.32 -17.87 -6.19
N VAL A 289 -3.52 -18.31 -7.42
CA VAL A 289 -3.09 -17.56 -8.61
C VAL A 289 -3.63 -16.14 -8.44
N ARG A 290 -2.73 -15.16 -8.33
CA ARG A 290 -3.06 -13.76 -8.10
C ARG A 290 -2.64 -12.96 -9.32
N SER A 291 -3.50 -12.02 -9.69
CA SER A 291 -3.28 -11.08 -10.77
C SER A 291 -1.99 -10.28 -10.54
N HIS A 292 -1.22 -10.12 -11.61
CA HIS A 292 -0.02 -9.27 -11.64
C HIS A 292 -0.45 -7.81 -11.71
N TRP A 293 0.26 -6.93 -10.98
CA TRP A 293 -0.01 -5.49 -11.00
C TRP A 293 1.32 -4.75 -10.97
N LEU A 294 1.61 -4.00 -12.04
CA LEU A 294 2.77 -3.12 -12.14
C LEU A 294 2.43 -1.74 -11.58
N PHE A 295 3.40 -1.14 -10.88
CA PHE A 295 3.33 0.22 -10.35
C PHE A 295 4.36 1.10 -11.04
N ASP A 296 3.99 2.34 -11.27
CA ASP A 296 4.84 3.34 -11.86
C ASP A 296 4.91 4.53 -10.90
N ILE A 297 5.98 4.62 -10.13
CA ILE A 297 6.10 5.62 -9.05
C ILE A 297 7.21 6.60 -9.41
N PHE A 298 6.84 7.87 -9.53
CA PHE A 298 7.74 8.90 -10.03
C PHE A 298 7.94 10.03 -9.02
N LYS A 299 9.14 10.61 -9.04
CA LYS A 299 9.51 11.75 -8.21
C LYS A 299 9.89 12.93 -9.09
N THR A 300 9.10 14.01 -9.10
CA THR A 300 9.56 15.25 -9.73
C THR A 300 10.57 15.91 -8.80
N ALA A 301 11.84 15.94 -9.18
CA ALA A 301 12.72 17.01 -8.73
C ALA A 301 12.62 18.13 -9.78
N MET A 302 11.70 19.07 -9.53
CA MET A 302 11.58 20.29 -10.33
C MET A 302 12.64 21.28 -9.83
N SER A 303 13.92 20.88 -9.90
CA SER A 303 15.00 21.81 -9.63
C SER A 303 15.14 22.73 -10.84
N LEU A 304 14.80 24.00 -10.63
CA LEU A 304 15.27 25.15 -11.39
C LEU A 304 16.72 24.94 -11.87
N MET A 305 16.87 24.43 -13.10
CA MET A 305 18.06 24.60 -13.93
C MET A 305 17.66 25.10 -15.31
N LYS A 306 16.64 25.98 -15.37
CA LYS A 306 16.38 26.77 -16.59
C LYS A 306 17.25 28.04 -16.69
N ASN A 307 18.11 28.33 -15.70
CA ASN A 307 18.94 29.55 -15.70
C ASN A 307 20.44 29.36 -15.35
N LEU A 308 21.00 28.18 -15.56
CA LEU A 308 22.45 27.99 -15.44
C LEU A 308 22.99 27.48 -16.77
N HIS A 309 23.25 28.43 -17.69
CA HIS A 309 24.33 28.29 -18.67
C HIS A 309 25.64 28.09 -17.89
N VAL A 310 26.00 26.86 -17.59
CA VAL A 310 27.33 26.54 -17.08
C VAL A 310 27.88 25.40 -17.92
N ASP A 311 28.98 25.72 -18.59
CA ASP A 311 29.55 25.01 -19.72
C ASP A 311 29.78 23.51 -19.47
N SER A 312 29.30 22.73 -20.44
CA SER A 312 29.31 21.27 -20.54
C SER A 312 30.68 20.59 -20.36
N LEU A 313 31.79 21.34 -20.35
CA LEU A 313 33.14 20.77 -20.19
C LEU A 313 33.56 20.48 -18.73
N TYR A 314 33.07 21.24 -17.75
CA TYR A 314 33.60 21.12 -16.37
C TYR A 314 33.08 19.87 -15.63
N ILE A 315 31.85 19.44 -15.91
CA ILE A 315 31.23 18.28 -15.26
C ILE A 315 31.80 16.96 -15.81
N GLN A 316 32.12 16.89 -17.11
CA GLN A 316 32.74 15.70 -17.69
C GLN A 316 34.16 15.47 -17.15
N MET A 317 34.95 16.53 -16.95
CA MET A 317 36.28 16.42 -16.35
C MET A 317 36.24 15.98 -14.87
N PHE A 318 35.25 16.47 -14.11
CA PHE A 318 35.14 16.15 -12.69
C PHE A 318 34.67 14.70 -12.45
N LEU A 319 33.72 14.20 -13.25
CA LEU A 319 33.25 12.82 -13.17
C LEU A 319 34.34 11.82 -13.61
N ALA A 320 35.14 12.15 -14.63
CA ALA A 320 36.27 11.31 -15.06
C ALA A 320 37.36 11.17 -13.97
N LEU A 321 37.69 12.26 -13.26
CA LEU A 321 38.67 12.24 -12.16
C LEU A 321 38.18 11.48 -10.92
N VAL A 322 36.87 11.52 -10.64
CA VAL A 322 36.27 10.79 -9.52
C VAL A 322 36.18 9.29 -9.84
N PHE A 323 35.87 8.91 -11.08
CA PHE A 323 35.85 7.51 -11.51
C PHE A 323 37.25 6.87 -11.54
N ASP A 324 38.28 7.58 -12.03
CA ASP A 324 39.65 7.04 -12.09
C ASP A 324 40.26 6.83 -10.69
N ARG A 325 39.87 7.66 -9.70
CA ARG A 325 40.26 7.46 -8.29
C ARG A 325 39.50 6.32 -7.61
N LEU A 326 38.22 6.11 -7.96
CA LEU A 326 37.42 5.00 -7.41
C LEU A 326 37.89 3.63 -7.94
N GLU A 327 38.27 3.53 -9.22
CA GLU A 327 38.85 2.29 -9.77
C GLU A 327 40.21 1.94 -9.15
N LYS A 328 41.09 2.94 -8.95
CA LYS A 328 42.39 2.73 -8.27
C LYS A 328 42.25 2.34 -6.80
N PHE A 329 41.17 2.76 -6.13
CA PHE A 329 40.88 2.38 -4.75
C PHE A 329 40.34 0.95 -4.65
N ARG A 330 39.49 0.53 -5.61
CA ARG A 330 38.91 -0.81 -5.69
C ARG A 330 39.94 -1.92 -5.96
N ARG A 331 41.06 -1.60 -6.62
CA ARG A 331 42.15 -2.58 -6.90
C ARG A 331 43.14 -2.77 -5.75
N LYS A 332 43.12 -1.94 -4.69
CA LYS A 332 44.12 -1.98 -3.61
C LYS A 332 43.64 -2.60 -2.28
N PHE A 333 42.36 -2.85 -2.08
CA PHE A 333 41.86 -3.45 -0.83
C PHE A 333 40.76 -4.51 -1.07
N CYS A 334 41.08 -5.73 -0.60
CA CYS A 334 40.24 -6.93 -0.40
C CYS A 334 39.80 -7.77 -1.62
N PRO A 335 40.38 -8.97 -1.80
CA PRO A 335 39.59 -10.18 -1.98
C PRO A 335 39.02 -10.61 -0.60
N VAL A 336 37.86 -11.26 -0.60
CA VAL A 336 37.20 -11.90 0.57
C VAL A 336 36.47 -10.93 1.54
N ALA A 337 35.16 -10.78 1.33
CA ALA A 337 34.12 -10.87 2.36
C ALA A 337 32.72 -10.63 1.74
N CYS A 338 31.85 -11.61 1.91
CA CYS A 338 30.44 -11.59 1.54
C CYS A 338 29.65 -10.71 2.53
N GLY A 339 28.71 -9.91 2.02
CA GLY A 339 27.55 -9.42 2.78
C GLY A 339 27.78 -8.27 3.77
N GLN A 340 28.01 -7.04 3.29
CA GLN A 340 27.58 -5.80 3.97
C GLN A 340 27.29 -4.72 2.93
N GLN A 341 26.09 -4.12 2.94
CA GLN A 341 25.77 -2.91 2.17
C GLN A 341 26.27 -1.68 2.93
N PHE A 342 27.15 -0.90 2.30
CA PHE A 342 27.58 0.40 2.79
C PHE A 342 26.56 1.47 2.37
N LEU A 343 26.01 2.20 3.34
CA LEU A 343 25.15 3.35 3.10
C LEU A 343 26.00 4.62 3.05
N PHE A 344 26.03 5.31 1.90
CA PHE A 344 26.67 6.61 1.76
C PHE A 344 25.59 7.70 1.67
N SER A 345 25.61 8.66 2.60
CA SER A 345 24.82 9.89 2.54
C SER A 345 25.74 11.05 2.20
N PHE A 346 25.51 11.72 1.08
CA PHE A 346 26.19 12.97 0.74
C PHE A 346 25.25 14.14 0.98
N ARG A 347 25.66 15.06 1.87
CA ARG A 347 24.99 16.34 2.09
C ARG A 347 25.84 17.43 1.45
N MET A 348 25.36 18.01 0.35
CA MET A 348 25.94 19.22 -0.24
C MET A 348 25.55 20.42 0.63
N LEU A 349 26.52 20.95 1.39
CA LEU A 349 26.43 22.28 2.01
C LEU A 349 27.22 23.25 1.13
N GLY A 350 26.61 24.39 0.82
CA GLY A 350 27.08 25.37 -0.15
C GLY A 350 28.54 25.83 0.02
N SER A 351 29.13 26.07 -1.14
CA SER A 351 30.25 26.98 -1.48
C SER A 351 31.55 27.03 -0.67
N LYS A 352 31.81 26.19 0.36
CA LYS A 352 33.18 26.01 0.90
C LYS A 352 33.35 24.65 1.59
N CYS A 353 34.19 23.79 1.01
CA CYS A 353 34.56 22.49 1.58
C CYS A 353 35.58 22.67 2.72
N ARG A 354 35.14 22.52 3.97
CA ARG A 354 36.03 22.21 5.10
C ARG A 354 35.78 20.76 5.54
N LYS A 355 36.85 19.96 5.56
CA LYS A 355 36.84 18.59 6.07
C LYS A 355 36.78 18.62 7.59
N THR A 356 35.79 17.96 8.18
CA THR A 356 35.83 17.58 9.60
C THR A 356 35.38 16.14 9.72
N PHE A 357 36.32 15.27 10.08
CA PHE A 357 36.06 13.88 10.47
C PHE A 357 35.84 13.85 11.98
N LEU A 358 34.72 13.27 12.44
CA LEU A 358 34.55 12.91 13.84
C LEU A 358 34.18 11.43 13.91
N CYS A 359 35.15 10.58 14.26
CA CYS A 359 34.94 9.17 14.55
C CYS A 359 34.99 9.01 16.08
N ARG A 360 33.85 8.76 16.73
CA ARG A 360 33.82 8.33 18.13
C ARG A 360 33.62 6.81 18.15
N ARG A 361 34.66 6.09 18.57
CA ARG A 361 34.60 4.67 18.91
C ARG A 361 34.16 4.56 20.37
N GLU A 362 32.97 4.04 20.64
CA GLU A 362 32.71 3.40 21.94
C GLU A 362 33.08 1.92 21.80
N LYS A 363 34.09 1.51 22.58
CA LYS A 363 34.44 0.11 22.78
C LYS A 363 33.51 -0.44 23.86
N VAL A 364 32.76 -1.48 23.57
CA VAL A 364 32.22 -2.38 24.60
C VAL A 364 33.21 -3.55 24.67
N CYS A 365 33.79 -3.74 25.86
CA CYS A 365 34.50 -4.96 26.26
C CYS A 365 33.51 -6.09 26.51
#